data_AF-A0A7C4K8R4-F1
#
_entry.id   AF-A0A7C4K8R4-F1
#
_cell.length_a   1.000
_cell.length_b   1.000
_cell.length_c   1.000
_cell.angle_alpha   90.00
_cell.angle_beta   90.00
_cell.angle_gamma   90.00
#
_symmetry.space_group_name_H-M   'P 1'
#
loop_
_entity.id
_entity.type
_entity.pdbx_description
1 polymer ?
#
loop_
_entity_poly.entity_id
_entity_poly.type
_entity_poly.pdbx_seq_one_letter_code
_entity_poly.pdbx_strand_id
1 'polypeptide(L)'
;MKQWMYLNAVLFIAAGIAFSLYAPLTINLYARFTSQDNALLYWLAVTFARMYGASLLGFGFLIWAISRLVEPTLPEGTQRTILLAMVIANGMGLAVAGTQQVTLWGSLAGWITIAVYAILLLGYLAFSIKKG
;
A
#
# COMPACT_ATOMS: atom_id res chain seq x y z
N MET A 1 -4.63 -14.53 -10.28
CA MET A 1 -4.44 -14.04 -8.89
C MET A 1 -2.96 -13.80 -8.57
N LYS A 2 -2.08 -14.78 -8.84
CA LYS A 2 -0.64 -14.70 -8.59
C LYS A 2 0.06 -13.43 -9.11
N GLN A 3 -0.18 -13.05 -10.36
CA GLN A 3 0.43 -11.85 -10.97
C GLN A 3 0.07 -10.57 -10.22
N TRP A 4 -1.21 -10.39 -9.82
CA TRP A 4 -1.66 -9.23 -9.05
C TRP A 4 -1.04 -9.19 -7.65
N MET A 5 -0.90 -10.35 -6.99
CA MET A 5 -0.19 -10.44 -5.72
C MET A 5 1.29 -10.07 -5.86
N TYR A 6 1.94 -10.52 -6.93
CA TYR A 6 3.33 -10.16 -7.19
C TYR A 6 3.49 -8.66 -7.43
N LEU A 7 2.62 -8.06 -8.25
CA LEU A 7 2.60 -6.61 -8.47
C LEU A 7 2.38 -5.84 -7.16
N ASN A 8 1.38 -6.24 -6.37
CA ASN A 8 1.09 -5.63 -5.07
C ASN A 8 2.31 -5.71 -4.13
N ALA A 9 2.94 -6.88 -4.05
CA ALA A 9 4.14 -7.09 -3.26
C ALA A 9 5.29 -6.17 -3.69
N VAL A 10 5.57 -6.07 -4.99
CA VAL A 10 6.64 -5.21 -5.51
C VAL A 10 6.37 -3.74 -5.19
N LEU A 11 5.13 -3.29 -5.39
CA LEU A 11 4.73 -1.91 -5.07
C LEU A 11 4.91 -1.60 -3.59
N PHE A 12 4.50 -2.53 -2.71
CA PHE A 12 4.59 -2.33 -1.25
C PHE A 12 6.02 -2.43 -0.74
N ILE A 13 6.84 -3.31 -1.31
CA ILE A 13 8.28 -3.38 -1.00
C ILE A 13 8.97 -2.07 -1.43
N ALA A 14 8.73 -1.60 -2.65
CA ALA A 14 9.33 -0.38 -3.17
C ALA A 14 8.90 0.85 -2.37
N ALA A 15 7.59 1.00 -2.11
CA ALA A 15 7.05 2.05 -1.27
C ALA A 15 7.57 1.93 0.17
N GLY A 16 7.66 0.72 0.71
CA GLY A 16 8.19 0.45 2.03
C GLY A 16 9.64 0.89 2.18
N ILE A 17 10.50 0.60 1.21
CA ILE A 17 11.89 1.10 1.14
C ILE A 17 11.91 2.63 1.07
N ALA A 18 11.10 3.22 0.19
CA ALA A 18 11.03 4.67 0.04
C ALA A 18 10.64 5.37 1.34
N PHE A 19 9.56 4.93 1.99
CA PHE A 19 9.08 5.52 3.23
C PHE A 19 9.96 5.20 4.44
N SER A 20 10.59 4.02 4.52
CA SER A 20 11.44 3.66 5.66
C SER A 20 12.82 4.33 5.61
N LEU A 21 13.48 4.34 4.45
CA LEU A 21 14.85 4.85 4.31
C LEU A 21 14.88 6.32 3.90
N TYR A 22 13.90 6.77 3.12
CA TYR A 22 13.85 8.11 2.53
C TYR A 22 12.63 8.93 3.02
N ALA A 23 12.13 8.68 4.24
CA ALA A 23 10.98 9.38 4.83
C ALA A 23 10.97 10.92 4.67
N PRO A 24 12.08 11.65 4.91
CA PRO A 24 12.13 13.10 4.68
C PRO A 24 11.78 13.49 3.24
N LEU A 25 12.30 12.74 2.26
CA LEU A 25 12.04 12.98 0.84
C LEU A 25 10.59 12.63 0.51
N THR A 26 10.10 11.49 0.99
CA THR A 26 8.76 11.02 0.65
C THR A 26 7.69 11.94 1.22
N ILE A 27 7.79 12.39 2.48
CA ILE A 27 6.80 13.31 3.08
C ILE A 27 6.66 14.59 2.27
N ASN A 28 7.77 15.14 1.78
CA ASN A 28 7.76 16.35 0.95
C ASN A 28 7.02 16.17 -0.39
N LEU A 29 6.88 14.93 -0.88
CA LEU A 29 6.06 14.63 -2.07
C LEU A 29 4.56 14.69 -1.76
N TYR A 30 4.17 14.34 -0.53
CA TYR A 30 2.77 14.27 -0.12
C TYR A 30 2.24 15.58 0.40
N ALA A 31 3.02 16.30 1.20
CA ALA A 31 2.62 17.56 1.79
C ALA A 31 3.79 18.54 1.81
N ARG A 32 3.50 19.84 1.69
CA ARG A 32 4.51 20.90 1.80
C ARG A 32 4.83 21.16 3.26
N PHE A 33 5.40 20.17 3.94
CA PHE A 33 5.95 20.36 5.29
C PHE A 33 7.43 20.71 5.17
N THR A 34 7.82 21.89 5.65
CA THR A 34 9.23 22.22 5.79
C THR A 34 9.64 22.08 7.25
N SER A 35 10.88 21.66 7.50
CA SER A 35 11.43 21.59 8.86
C SER A 35 11.58 22.97 9.52
N GLN A 36 11.46 24.05 8.74
CA GLN A 36 11.58 25.43 9.20
C GLN A 36 10.31 25.94 9.88
N ASP A 37 9.14 25.40 9.51
CA ASP A 37 7.85 25.86 10.07
C ASP A 37 7.62 25.30 11.48
N ASN A 38 7.81 23.99 11.65
CA ASN A 38 7.70 23.32 12.93
C ASN A 38 8.53 22.03 12.94
N ALA A 39 9.75 22.12 13.48
CA ALA A 39 10.70 21.02 13.48
C ALA A 39 10.18 19.77 14.22
N LEU A 40 9.46 19.94 15.33
CA LEU A 40 8.91 18.82 16.09
C LEU A 40 7.84 18.07 15.27
N LEU A 41 6.88 18.80 14.70
CA LEU A 41 5.84 18.20 13.87
C LEU A 41 6.42 17.49 12.63
N TYR A 42 7.42 18.11 12.01
CA TYR A 42 8.13 17.51 10.88
C TYR A 42 8.77 16.17 11.25
N TRP A 43 9.53 16.09 12.34
CA TRP A 43 10.19 14.85 12.74
C TRP A 43 9.22 13.78 13.27
N LEU A 44 8.09 14.18 13.84
CA LEU A 44 7.00 13.25 14.17
C LEU A 44 6.40 12.63 12.89
N ALA A 45 6.14 13.44 11.86
CA ALA A 45 5.68 12.94 10.57
C ALA A 45 6.72 11.99 9.94
N VAL A 46 8.01 12.36 9.96
CA VAL A 46 9.12 11.51 9.48
C VAL A 46 9.16 10.17 10.19
N THR A 47 9.03 10.15 11.51
CA THR A 47 9.05 8.90 12.28
C THR A 47 7.84 8.03 11.95
N PHE A 48 6.65 8.61 11.80
CA PHE A 48 5.46 7.90 11.38
C PHE A 48 5.61 7.31 9.97
N ALA A 49 6.13 8.10 9.03
CA ALA A 49 6.43 7.65 7.67
C ALA A 49 7.39 6.46 7.67
N ARG A 50 8.42 6.46 8.53
CA ARG A 50 9.34 5.32 8.65
C ARG A 50 8.66 4.06 9.14
N MET A 51 7.82 4.17 10.18
CA MET A 51 7.05 3.04 10.70
C MET A 51 6.09 2.49 9.66
N TYR A 52 5.35 3.37 8.98
CA TYR A 52 4.47 3.00 7.87
C TYR A 52 5.25 2.30 6.75
N GLY A 53 6.41 2.83 6.37
CA GLY A 53 7.31 2.21 5.39
C GLY A 53 7.77 0.82 5.80
N ALA A 54 8.16 0.62 7.07
CA ALA A 54 8.52 -0.69 7.59
C ALA A 54 7.33 -1.67 7.55
N SER A 55 6.12 -1.21 7.87
CA SER A 55 4.90 -2.02 7.77
C SER A 55 4.59 -2.41 6.33
N LEU A 56 4.66 -1.47 5.38
CA LEU A 56 4.49 -1.74 3.94
C LEU A 56 5.52 -2.76 3.44
N LEU A 57 6.79 -2.59 3.83
CA LEU A 57 7.87 -3.49 3.46
C LEU A 57 7.59 -4.92 3.96
N GLY A 58 7.26 -5.06 5.25
CA GLY A 58 6.92 -6.36 5.85
C GLY A 58 5.71 -7.00 5.18
N PHE A 59 4.65 -6.24 4.94
CA PHE A 59 3.46 -6.75 4.25
C PHE A 59 3.74 -7.13 2.80
N GLY A 60 4.57 -6.36 2.09
CA GLY A 60 5.01 -6.66 0.74
C GLY A 60 5.76 -7.99 0.66
N PHE A 61 6.67 -8.27 1.61
CA PHE A 61 7.34 -9.57 1.68
C PHE A 61 6.40 -10.73 2.02
N LEU A 62 5.40 -10.51 2.88
CA LEU A 62 4.36 -11.51 3.16
C LEU A 62 3.54 -11.83 1.91
N ILE A 63 3.08 -10.81 1.18
CA ILE A 63 2.35 -11.01 -0.08
C ILE A 63 3.23 -11.75 -1.09
N TRP A 64 4.50 -11.36 -1.22
CA TRP A 64 5.45 -12.01 -2.12
C TRP A 64 5.60 -13.50 -1.79
N ALA A 65 5.79 -13.84 -0.51
CA ALA A 65 5.90 -15.23 -0.07
C ALA A 65 4.63 -16.02 -0.39
N ILE A 66 3.44 -15.49 -0.07
CA ILE A 66 2.16 -16.16 -0.35
C ILE A 66 1.91 -16.29 -1.86
N SER A 67 2.33 -15.31 -2.67
CA SER A 67 2.18 -15.35 -4.13
C SER A 67 2.87 -16.56 -4.77
N ARG A 68 3.91 -17.10 -4.12
CA ARG A 68 4.62 -18.30 -4.58
C ARG A 68 3.85 -19.59 -4.29
N LEU A 69 2.92 -19.58 -3.34
CA LEU A 69 2.15 -20.75 -2.88
C LEU A 69 0.76 -20.86 -3.51
N VAL A 70 0.21 -19.75 -3.99
CA VAL A 70 -1.21 -19.63 -4.36
C VAL A 70 -1.66 -20.61 -5.46
N GLU A 71 -0.79 -20.97 -6.38
CA GLU A 71 -1.06 -21.92 -7.46
C GLU A 71 0.22 -22.75 -7.70
N PRO A 72 0.15 -24.11 -7.79
CA PRO A 72 -1.03 -24.99 -7.76
C PRO A 72 -1.37 -25.58 -6.36
N THR A 73 -0.71 -25.14 -5.29
CA THR A 73 -0.66 -25.89 -4.01
C THR A 73 -1.78 -25.61 -3.01
N LEU A 74 -2.53 -24.51 -3.14
CA LEU A 74 -3.52 -24.13 -2.12
C LEU A 74 -4.94 -24.60 -2.43
N PRO A 75 -5.69 -25.10 -1.42
CA PRO A 75 -7.12 -25.36 -1.52
C PRO A 75 -7.92 -24.12 -1.95
N GLU A 76 -9.02 -24.32 -2.68
CA GLU A 76 -9.83 -23.22 -3.21
C GLU A 76 -10.36 -22.29 -2.11
N GLY A 77 -10.79 -22.84 -0.97
CA GLY A 77 -11.24 -22.06 0.19
C GLY A 77 -10.16 -21.11 0.70
N THR A 78 -8.91 -21.58 0.81
CA THR A 78 -7.78 -20.74 1.22
C THR A 78 -7.49 -19.64 0.20
N GLN A 79 -7.60 -19.95 -1.10
CA GLN A 79 -7.44 -18.95 -2.16
C GLN A 79 -8.51 -17.84 -2.07
N ARG A 80 -9.77 -18.20 -1.78
CA ARG A 80 -10.86 -17.23 -1.57
C ARG A 80 -10.59 -16.34 -0.35
N THR A 81 -10.12 -16.91 0.75
CA THR A 81 -9.74 -16.14 1.95
C THR A 81 -8.61 -15.16 1.67
N ILE A 82 -7.57 -15.59 0.94
CA ILE A 82 -6.47 -14.70 0.52
C ILE A 82 -7.01 -13.57 -0.36
N LEU A 83 -7.88 -13.90 -1.33
CA LEU A 83 -8.47 -12.90 -2.21
C LEU A 83 -9.29 -11.87 -1.43
N LEU A 84 -10.13 -12.32 -0.50
CA LEU A 84 -10.92 -11.44 0.36
C LEU A 84 -10.05 -10.55 1.24
N ALA A 85 -8.98 -11.11 1.82
CA ALA A 85 -7.99 -10.33 2.58
C ALA A 85 -7.33 -9.24 1.71
N MET A 86 -6.99 -9.55 0.45
CA MET A 86 -6.42 -8.56 -0.48
C MET A 86 -7.42 -7.48 -0.87
N VAL A 87 -8.70 -7.83 -1.08
CA VAL A 87 -9.77 -6.86 -1.35
C VAL A 87 -9.95 -5.92 -0.16
N ILE A 88 -10.08 -6.46 1.06
CA ILE A 88 -10.25 -5.65 2.27
C ILE A 88 -9.04 -4.76 2.50
N ALA A 89 -7.82 -5.30 2.42
CA ALA A 89 -6.60 -4.53 2.66
C ALA A 89 -6.45 -3.36 1.68
N ASN A 90 -6.68 -3.58 0.38
CA ASN A 90 -6.61 -2.51 -0.62
C ASN A 90 -7.79 -1.55 -0.55
N GLY A 91 -8.98 -2.03 -0.16
CA GLY A 91 -10.15 -1.17 0.08
C GLY A 91 -9.94 -0.22 1.25
N MET A 92 -9.38 -0.71 2.36
CA MET A 92 -8.99 0.13 3.49
C MET A 92 -7.90 1.13 3.10
N GLY A 93 -6.87 0.67 2.37
CA GLY A 93 -5.81 1.55 1.85
C GLY A 93 -6.36 2.67 0.96
N LEU A 94 -7.29 2.34 0.06
CA LEU A 94 -7.95 3.30 -0.81
C LEU A 94 -8.76 4.34 -0.03
N ALA A 95 -9.57 3.90 0.95
CA ALA A 95 -10.40 4.79 1.76
C ALA A 95 -9.54 5.76 2.59
N VAL A 96 -8.49 5.25 3.23
CA VAL A 96 -7.56 6.07 4.01
C VAL A 96 -6.80 7.03 3.11
N ALA A 97 -6.22 6.57 2.00
CA ALA A 97 -5.51 7.43 1.05
C ALA A 97 -6.43 8.51 0.46
N GLY A 98 -7.69 8.17 0.15
CA GLY A 98 -8.71 9.12 -0.30
C GLY A 98 -8.97 10.23 0.71
N THR A 99 -9.17 9.85 1.97
CA THR A 99 -9.41 10.80 3.06
C THR A 99 -8.21 11.71 3.28
N GLN A 100 -7.01 11.14 3.28
CA GLN A 100 -5.75 11.86 3.45
C GLN A 100 -5.47 12.82 2.28
N GLN A 101 -5.78 12.40 1.05
CA GLN A 101 -5.60 13.25 -0.12
C GLN A 101 -6.45 14.50 -0.08
N VAL A 102 -7.74 14.34 0.27
CA VAL A 102 -8.69 15.46 0.30
C VAL A 102 -8.44 16.37 1.50
N THR A 103 -8.01 15.81 2.64
CA THR A 103 -7.86 16.57 3.88
C THR A 103 -6.48 17.22 4.05
N LEU A 104 -5.40 16.50 3.71
CA LEU A 104 -4.04 16.90 4.07
C LEU A 104 -3.07 17.02 2.89
N TRP A 105 -3.03 16.04 1.99
CA TRP A 105 -1.96 15.97 1.00
C TRP A 105 -2.17 16.95 -0.16
N GLY A 106 -3.35 16.93 -0.80
CA GLY A 106 -3.65 17.79 -1.95
C GLY A 106 -2.62 17.74 -3.08
N SER A 107 -1.86 16.64 -3.19
CA SER A 107 -0.66 16.54 -4.03
C SER A 107 -0.78 15.48 -5.10
N LEU A 108 0.09 15.54 -6.12
CA LEU A 108 0.15 14.53 -7.17
C LEU A 108 0.52 13.14 -6.62
N ALA A 109 1.44 13.07 -5.66
CA ALA A 109 1.85 11.81 -5.04
C ALA A 109 0.70 11.12 -4.30
N GLY A 110 -0.14 11.88 -3.62
CA GLY A 110 -1.33 11.33 -2.98
C GLY A 110 -2.39 10.84 -3.98
N TRP A 111 -2.60 11.54 -5.11
CA TRP A 111 -3.43 11.02 -6.20
C TRP A 111 -2.89 9.72 -6.82
N ILE A 112 -1.57 9.62 -7.02
CA ILE A 112 -0.93 8.39 -7.49
C ILE A 112 -1.15 7.26 -6.49
N THR A 113 -1.06 7.54 -5.19
CA THR A 113 -1.28 6.54 -4.13
C THR A 113 -2.71 6.01 -4.15
N ILE A 114 -3.71 6.89 -4.30
CA ILE A 114 -5.11 6.50 -4.51
C ILE A 114 -5.25 5.60 -5.74
N ALA A 115 -4.68 6.02 -6.87
CA ALA A 115 -4.76 5.27 -8.12
C ALA A 115 -4.16 3.85 -7.97
N VAL A 116 -3.03 3.72 -7.28
CA VAL A 116 -2.40 2.43 -6.99
C VAL A 116 -3.36 1.52 -6.19
N TYR A 117 -3.91 1.99 -5.07
CA TYR A 117 -4.86 1.20 -4.29
C TYR A 117 -6.14 0.86 -5.07
N ALA A 118 -6.65 1.79 -5.88
CA ALA A 118 -7.82 1.58 -6.71
C ALA A 118 -7.57 0.50 -7.78
N ILE A 119 -6.44 0.57 -8.49
CA ILE A 119 -6.08 -0.42 -9.52
C ILE A 119 -5.91 -1.81 -8.90
N LEU A 120 -5.24 -1.91 -7.76
CA LEU A 120 -5.06 -3.18 -7.05
C LEU A 120 -6.40 -3.74 -6.58
N LEU A 121 -7.25 -2.91 -5.96
CA LEU A 121 -8.59 -3.31 -5.52
C LEU A 121 -9.44 -3.83 -6.68
N LEU A 122 -9.51 -3.08 -7.79
CA LEU A 122 -10.24 -3.49 -8.98
C LEU A 122 -9.67 -4.78 -9.58
N GLY A 123 -8.34 -4.94 -9.58
CA GLY A 123 -7.68 -6.16 -10.00
C GLY A 123 -8.12 -7.39 -9.20
N TYR A 124 -8.21 -7.27 -7.87
CA TYR A 124 -8.68 -8.35 -7.02
C TYR A 124 -10.19 -8.59 -7.14
N LEU A 125 -11.02 -7.55 -7.24
CA LEU A 125 -12.46 -7.67 -7.44
C LEU A 125 -12.81 -8.35 -8.78
N ALA A 126 -12.06 -8.05 -9.84
CA ALA A 126 -12.22 -8.73 -11.12
C ALA A 126 -11.92 -10.23 -11.03
N PHE A 127 -11.02 -10.64 -10.14
CA PHE A 127 -10.74 -12.05 -9.86
C PHE A 127 -11.81 -12.72 -8.98
N SER A 128 -12.44 -11.99 -8.06
CA SER A 128 -13.49 -12.57 -7.21
C SER A 128 -14.77 -12.86 -8.00
N ILE A 129 -15.12 -11.98 -8.95
CA ILE A 129 -16.30 -12.17 -9.80
C ILE A 129 -16.14 -13.38 -10.73
N LYS A 130 -14.92 -13.68 -11.19
CA LYS A 130 -14.66 -14.84 -12.08
C LYS A 130 -14.65 -16.20 -11.38
N LYS A 131 -14.52 -16.24 -10.06
CA LYS A 131 -14.43 -17.48 -9.26
C LYS A 131 -15.66 -17.76 -8.39
N GLY A 132 -16.60 -16.82 -8.30
CA GLY A 132 -17.92 -17.00 -7.69
C GLY A 132 -18.89 -17.57 -8.70
#